data_AF-A0A518BX00-F1
#
_entry.id   AF-A0A518BX00-F1
#
_cell.length_a   1.000
_cell.length_b   1.000
_cell.length_c   1.000
_cell.angle_alpha   90.00
_cell.angle_beta   90.00
_cell.angle_gamma   90.00
#
_symmetry.space_group_name_H-M   'P 1'
#
loop_
_entity.id
_entity.type
_entity.pdbx_description
1 polymer ?
#
loop_
_entity_poly.entity_id
_entity_poly.type
_entity_poly.pdbx_seq_one_letter_code
_entity_poly.pdbx_strand_id
1 'polypeptide(L)'
;MAELIDYPGDATDYDLARAYYRKLIEAEEAGELVDEATLRLAVSLASEYRNPDSIEESVHLLRCRIEAGPDAELLPLLWETLGIIMLERQGDREGALLALSRAHELGFTNPTFAPRISWTLARLALEQGRFDLAVPVLEELVVKYPRSGRSYEARRVLLRIAREHPRLELRVPDLVEFKTPRASEGSTGPAPDRVAAGGTEP
;
A
#
# COMPACT_ATOMS: atom_id res chain seq x y z
N MET A 1 -23.74 10.90 14.75
CA MET A 1 -23.68 11.15 13.30
C MET A 1 -23.27 9.85 12.66
N ALA A 2 -24.20 9.18 11.99
CA ALA A 2 -23.94 7.93 11.30
C ALA A 2 -23.55 8.26 9.86
N GLU A 3 -22.37 7.82 9.41
CA GLU A 3 -21.98 7.94 8.01
C GLU A 3 -22.97 7.17 7.14
N LEU A 4 -23.45 7.87 6.12
CA LEU A 4 -24.49 7.47 5.18
C LEU A 4 -23.93 6.40 4.24
N ILE A 5 -24.60 5.25 4.13
CA ILE A 5 -24.40 4.30 3.03
C ILE A 5 -25.27 4.83 1.88
N ASP A 6 -24.67 5.47 0.87
CA ASP A 6 -25.35 6.17 -0.24
C ASP A 6 -25.99 5.25 -1.29
N TYR A 7 -26.79 4.26 -0.88
CA TYR A 7 -27.67 3.40 -1.70
C TYR A 7 -27.03 2.22 -2.49
N PRO A 8 -27.49 0.98 -2.25
CA PRO A 8 -27.25 -0.14 -3.16
C PRO A 8 -27.85 0.15 -4.54
N GLY A 9 -27.01 0.34 -5.55
CA GLY A 9 -27.44 0.53 -6.95
C GLY A 9 -26.84 1.75 -7.65
N ASP A 10 -26.22 2.68 -6.92
CA ASP A 10 -25.55 3.82 -7.54
C ASP A 10 -24.26 3.36 -8.23
N ALA A 11 -24.27 3.43 -9.56
CA ALA A 11 -23.08 3.19 -10.36
C ALA A 11 -22.14 4.39 -10.24
N THR A 12 -20.87 4.16 -9.95
CA THR A 12 -19.85 5.21 -9.99
C THR A 12 -19.71 5.75 -11.40
N ASP A 13 -20.09 7.01 -11.61
CA ASP A 13 -19.84 7.72 -12.87
C ASP A 13 -18.39 8.22 -12.91
N TYR A 14 -17.51 7.36 -13.41
CA TYR A 14 -16.08 7.66 -13.52
C TYR A 14 -15.79 8.84 -14.45
N ASP A 15 -16.57 9.01 -15.52
CA ASP A 15 -16.34 10.08 -16.50
C ASP A 15 -16.67 11.44 -15.90
N LEU A 16 -17.79 11.53 -15.20
CA LEU A 16 -18.16 12.74 -14.47
C LEU A 16 -17.15 13.07 -13.37
N ALA A 17 -16.71 12.07 -12.60
CA ALA A 17 -15.69 12.27 -11.55
C ALA A 17 -14.37 12.79 -12.14
N ARG A 18 -13.89 12.18 -13.23
CA ARG A 18 -12.66 12.61 -13.92
C ARG A 18 -12.79 14.02 -14.47
N ALA A 19 -13.95 14.40 -15.01
CA ALA A 19 -14.19 15.75 -15.47
C ALA A 19 -14.09 16.77 -14.32
N TYR A 20 -14.57 16.44 -13.13
CA TYR A 20 -14.39 17.30 -11.95
C TYR A 20 -12.93 17.39 -11.49
N TYR A 21 -12.22 16.26 -11.44
CA TYR A 21 -10.79 16.28 -11.06
C TYR A 21 -9.96 17.11 -12.04
N ARG A 22 -10.18 16.97 -13.36
CA ARG A 22 -9.48 17.79 -14.38
C ARG A 22 -9.73 19.28 -14.18
N LYS A 23 -11.00 19.69 -13.96
CA LYS A 23 -11.33 21.09 -13.68
C LYS A 23 -10.61 21.63 -12.43
N LEU A 24 -10.50 20.81 -11.39
CA LEU A 24 -9.82 21.22 -10.16
C LEU A 24 -8.30 21.37 -10.36
N ILE A 25 -7.68 20.46 -11.11
CA ILE A 25 -6.26 20.53 -11.48
C ILE A 25 -6.00 21.76 -12.36
N GLU A 26 -6.85 22.02 -13.36
CA GLU A 26 -6.73 23.16 -14.28
C GLU A 26 -6.92 24.52 -13.60
N ALA A 27 -7.75 24.59 -12.55
CA ALA A 27 -7.99 25.84 -11.84
C ALA A 27 -6.79 26.31 -11.02
N GLU A 28 -5.88 25.41 -10.61
CA GLU A 28 -4.74 25.68 -9.72
C GLU A 28 -5.08 26.41 -8.39
N GLU A 29 -6.37 26.58 -8.07
CA GLU A 29 -6.86 27.45 -6.99
C GLU A 29 -6.80 26.81 -5.59
N ALA A 30 -6.39 25.54 -5.46
CA ALA A 30 -6.37 24.82 -4.17
C ALA A 30 -5.23 23.79 -4.07
N GLY A 31 -4.06 24.21 -3.58
CA GLY A 31 -2.81 23.43 -3.56
C GLY A 31 -2.95 21.97 -3.11
N GLU A 32 -3.53 21.71 -1.93
CA GLU A 32 -3.72 20.35 -1.41
C GLU A 32 -4.79 19.56 -2.18
N LEU A 33 -5.86 20.21 -2.62
CA LEU A 33 -6.93 19.55 -3.39
C LEU A 33 -6.45 19.14 -4.79
N VAL A 34 -5.50 19.87 -5.37
CA VAL A 34 -4.88 19.51 -6.65
C VAL A 34 -4.10 18.20 -6.53
N ASP A 35 -3.42 17.96 -5.41
CA ASP A 35 -2.72 16.69 -5.14
C ASP A 35 -3.69 15.52 -5.05
N GLU A 36 -4.74 15.66 -4.26
CA GLU A 36 -5.75 14.62 -4.15
C GLU A 36 -6.46 14.40 -5.48
N ALA A 37 -6.90 15.45 -6.17
CA ALA A 37 -7.56 15.32 -7.47
C ALA A 37 -6.66 14.64 -8.51
N THR A 38 -5.36 14.97 -8.53
CA THR A 38 -4.38 14.31 -9.40
C THR A 38 -4.28 12.82 -9.08
N LEU A 39 -4.15 12.48 -7.80
CA LEU A 39 -4.07 11.09 -7.35
C LEU A 39 -5.34 10.31 -7.74
N ARG A 40 -6.52 10.86 -7.48
CA ARG A 40 -7.82 10.24 -7.80
C ARG A 40 -8.01 10.07 -9.29
N LEU A 41 -7.68 11.09 -10.09
CA LEU A 41 -7.74 11.04 -11.54
C LEU A 41 -6.80 9.95 -12.07
N ALA A 42 -5.53 9.95 -11.66
CA ALA A 42 -4.54 8.97 -12.08
C ALA A 42 -4.97 7.52 -11.76
N VAL A 43 -5.43 7.26 -10.53
CA VAL A 43 -5.93 5.91 -10.15
C VAL A 43 -7.15 5.53 -10.99
N SER A 44 -8.08 6.46 -11.23
CA SER A 44 -9.27 6.17 -12.04
C SER A 44 -8.91 5.84 -13.49
N LEU A 45 -7.93 6.53 -14.08
CA LEU A 45 -7.45 6.28 -15.45
C LEU A 45 -6.73 4.93 -15.52
N ALA A 46 -5.87 4.62 -14.55
CA ALA A 46 -5.15 3.34 -14.48
C ALA A 46 -6.08 2.13 -14.25
N SER A 47 -7.31 2.34 -13.77
CA SER A 47 -8.30 1.26 -13.65
C SER A 47 -8.87 0.80 -14.99
N GLU A 48 -8.69 1.59 -16.06
CA GLU A 48 -9.05 1.20 -17.43
C GLU A 48 -8.00 0.30 -18.07
N TYR A 49 -7.88 -0.93 -17.58
CA TYR A 49 -6.82 -1.87 -17.98
C TYR A 49 -6.71 -2.18 -19.48
N ARG A 50 -7.74 -1.86 -20.26
CA ARG A 50 -7.78 -2.09 -21.72
C ARG A 50 -7.40 -0.87 -22.54
N ASN A 51 -7.17 0.28 -21.91
CA ASN A 51 -6.86 1.53 -22.57
C ASN A 51 -5.42 1.97 -22.24
N PRO A 52 -4.43 1.68 -23.12
CA PRO A 52 -3.04 2.07 -22.88
C PRO A 52 -2.87 3.59 -22.78
N ASP A 53 -3.65 4.38 -23.53
CA ASP A 53 -3.59 5.84 -23.50
C ASP A 53 -3.99 6.38 -22.12
N SER A 54 -5.02 5.80 -21.49
CA SER A 54 -5.41 6.16 -20.11
C SER A 54 -4.31 5.82 -19.09
N ILE A 55 -3.60 4.70 -19.28
CA ILE A 55 -2.48 4.31 -18.41
C ILE A 55 -1.30 5.28 -18.58
N GLU A 56 -1.00 5.68 -19.81
CA GLU A 56 0.04 6.67 -20.10
C GLU A 56 -0.30 8.06 -19.53
N GLU A 57 -1.55 8.52 -19.69
CA GLU A 57 -2.05 9.77 -19.09
C GLU A 57 -1.91 9.72 -17.57
N SER A 58 -2.28 8.62 -16.93
CA SER A 58 -2.15 8.42 -15.48
C SER A 58 -0.71 8.59 -14.98
N VAL A 59 0.25 7.95 -15.65
CA VAL A 59 1.68 8.03 -15.30
C VAL A 59 2.21 9.44 -15.56
N HIS A 60 1.81 10.08 -16.66
CA HIS A 60 2.20 11.45 -16.99
C HIS A 60 1.71 12.43 -15.92
N LEU A 61 0.44 12.36 -15.53
CA LEU A 61 -0.16 13.21 -14.49
C LEU A 61 0.61 13.11 -13.16
N LEU A 62 0.89 11.89 -12.69
CA LEU A 62 1.63 11.69 -11.45
C LEU A 62 3.06 12.26 -11.52
N ARG A 63 3.77 12.04 -12.63
CA ARG A 63 5.14 12.57 -12.81
C ARG A 63 5.14 14.10 -12.82
N CYS A 64 4.30 14.73 -13.62
CA CYS A 64 4.20 16.18 -13.68
C CYS A 64 3.86 16.77 -12.31
N ARG A 65 2.96 16.13 -11.55
CA ARG A 65 2.61 16.65 -10.23
C ARG A 65 3.73 16.49 -9.21
N ILE A 66 4.43 15.36 -9.21
CA ILE A 66 5.63 15.14 -8.38
C ILE A 66 6.71 16.17 -8.70
N GLU A 67 6.95 16.44 -9.99
CA GLU A 67 7.93 17.44 -10.46
C GLU A 67 7.55 18.88 -10.06
N ALA A 68 6.25 19.18 -9.99
CA ALA A 68 5.73 20.47 -9.58
C ALA A 68 5.87 20.76 -8.06
N GLY A 69 6.29 19.77 -7.26
CA GLY A 69 6.47 19.93 -5.82
C GLY A 69 5.12 19.88 -5.07
N PRO A 70 4.52 18.68 -4.93
CA PRO A 70 3.25 18.52 -4.23
C PRO A 70 3.41 18.71 -2.73
N ASP A 71 2.29 18.72 -2.00
CA ASP A 71 2.32 18.68 -0.54
C ASP A 71 3.16 17.49 -0.04
N ALA A 72 3.97 17.75 1.00
CA ALA A 72 4.84 16.74 1.60
C ALA A 72 4.07 15.54 2.17
N GLU A 73 2.82 15.71 2.60
CA GLU A 73 1.98 14.64 3.16
C GLU A 73 1.53 13.63 2.09
N LEU A 74 1.19 14.10 0.89
CA LEU A 74 0.73 13.25 -0.22
C LEU A 74 1.85 12.78 -1.14
N LEU A 75 3.02 13.41 -1.10
CA LEU A 75 4.17 13.03 -1.93
C LEU A 75 4.55 11.53 -1.84
N PRO A 76 4.61 10.87 -0.66
CA PRO A 76 4.89 9.43 -0.60
C PRO A 76 3.83 8.60 -1.33
N LEU A 77 2.56 8.99 -1.23
CA LEU A 77 1.44 8.29 -1.85
C LEU A 77 1.41 8.47 -3.38
N LEU A 78 1.82 9.65 -3.88
CA LEU A 78 2.01 9.89 -5.31
C LEU A 78 3.11 8.97 -5.88
N TRP A 79 4.26 8.89 -5.21
CA TRP A 79 5.35 7.98 -5.59
C TRP A 79 4.95 6.50 -5.50
N GLU A 80 4.24 6.11 -4.43
CA GLU A 80 3.71 4.75 -4.27
C GLU A 80 2.79 4.38 -5.44
N THR A 81 1.84 5.25 -5.74
CA THR A 81 0.84 5.03 -6.79
C THR A 81 1.49 4.96 -8.15
N LEU A 82 2.44 5.86 -8.45
CA LEU A 82 3.23 5.83 -9.68
C LEU A 82 3.97 4.49 -9.82
N GLY A 83 4.65 4.05 -8.77
CA GLY A 83 5.40 2.78 -8.81
C GLY A 83 4.51 1.55 -9.02
N ILE A 84 3.33 1.51 -8.37
CA ILE A 84 2.36 0.42 -8.56
C ILE A 84 1.82 0.41 -10.00
N ILE A 85 1.45 1.56 -10.55
CA ILE A 85 0.91 1.66 -11.92
C ILE A 85 1.97 1.23 -12.94
N MET A 86 3.19 1.74 -12.81
CA MET A 86 4.30 1.37 -13.69
C MET A 86 4.58 -0.14 -13.66
N LEU A 87 4.55 -0.74 -12.47
CA LEU A 87 4.76 -2.18 -12.32
C LEU A 87 3.61 -3.01 -12.90
N GLU A 88 2.37 -2.73 -12.47
CA GLU A 88 1.22 -3.60 -12.73
C GLU A 88 0.56 -3.35 -14.09
N ARG A 89 0.71 -2.14 -14.65
CA ARG A 89 0.02 -1.71 -15.87
C ARG A 89 0.95 -1.60 -17.06
N GLN A 90 2.16 -1.11 -16.87
CA GLN A 90 3.14 -0.95 -17.95
C GLN A 90 4.20 -2.06 -17.97
N GLY A 91 4.38 -2.79 -16.86
CA GLY A 91 5.47 -3.75 -16.72
C GLY A 91 6.84 -3.09 -16.62
N ASP A 92 6.91 -1.77 -16.40
CA ASP A 92 8.15 -1.01 -16.23
C ASP A 92 8.71 -1.25 -14.82
N ARG A 93 9.50 -2.33 -14.71
CA ARG A 93 10.10 -2.76 -13.44
C ARG A 93 11.16 -1.78 -12.92
N GLU A 94 11.89 -1.11 -13.81
CA GLU A 94 12.97 -0.20 -13.42
C GLU A 94 12.40 1.11 -12.88
N GLY A 95 11.44 1.70 -13.61
CA GLY A 95 10.76 2.89 -13.16
C GLY A 95 9.89 2.64 -11.92
N ALA A 96 9.26 1.47 -11.81
CA ALA A 96 8.58 1.06 -10.58
C ALA A 96 9.53 0.96 -9.39
N LEU A 97 10.72 0.37 -9.58
CA LEU A 97 11.73 0.27 -8.53
C LEU A 97 12.18 1.66 -8.06
N LEU A 98 12.43 2.58 -9.00
CA LEU A 98 12.78 3.96 -8.66
C LEU A 98 11.66 4.66 -7.86
N ALA A 99 10.41 4.59 -8.34
CA ALA A 99 9.28 5.25 -7.70
C ALA A 99 8.99 4.68 -6.29
N LEU A 100 8.98 3.35 -6.15
CA LEU A 100 8.77 2.70 -4.85
C LEU A 100 9.93 2.94 -3.87
N SER A 101 11.16 3.04 -4.36
CA SER A 101 12.30 3.48 -3.52
C SER A 101 12.08 4.87 -2.96
N ARG A 102 11.63 5.83 -3.78
CA ARG A 102 11.31 7.19 -3.31
C ARG A 102 10.15 7.21 -2.30
N ALA A 103 9.08 6.46 -2.56
CA ALA A 103 7.99 6.32 -1.60
C ALA A 103 8.47 5.75 -0.26
N HIS A 104 9.36 4.76 -0.30
CA HIS A 104 9.92 4.14 0.90
C HIS A 104 10.82 5.10 1.70
N GLU A 105 11.69 5.86 1.02
CA GLU A 105 12.55 6.88 1.65
C GLU A 105 11.74 7.97 2.37
N LEU A 106 10.59 8.36 1.81
CA LEU A 106 9.70 9.34 2.41
C LEU A 106 8.79 8.76 3.51
N GLY A 107 8.67 7.44 3.57
CA GLY A 107 7.78 6.72 4.48
C GLY A 107 6.36 6.57 3.93
N PHE A 108 5.82 5.35 3.96
CA PHE A 108 4.48 5.08 3.44
C PHE A 108 3.38 5.74 4.28
N THR A 109 2.43 6.38 3.61
CA THR A 109 1.28 7.06 4.24
C THR A 109 0.35 6.07 4.94
N ASN A 110 0.18 4.84 4.42
CA ASN A 110 -0.69 3.83 5.01
C ASN A 110 0.10 2.65 5.63
N PRO A 111 0.19 2.54 6.97
CA PRO A 111 0.95 1.48 7.62
C PRO A 111 0.37 0.08 7.40
N THR A 112 -0.90 -0.04 7.02
CA THR A 112 -1.55 -1.32 6.70
C THR A 112 -1.00 -1.91 5.40
N PHE A 113 -0.72 -1.06 4.40
CA PHE A 113 -0.20 -1.51 3.10
C PHE A 113 1.33 -1.51 3.04
N ALA A 114 2.00 -0.77 3.92
CA ALA A 114 3.46 -0.69 3.98
C ALA A 114 4.17 -2.06 3.87
N PRO A 115 3.77 -3.14 4.59
CA PRO A 115 4.45 -4.42 4.46
C PRO A 115 4.35 -5.03 3.05
N ARG A 116 3.22 -4.82 2.37
CA ARG A 116 3.01 -5.31 1.00
C ARG A 116 3.91 -4.55 0.03
N ILE A 117 4.02 -3.23 0.18
CA ILE A 117 4.77 -2.38 -0.74
C ILE A 117 6.28 -2.55 -0.52
N SER A 118 6.75 -2.57 0.72
CA SER A 118 8.14 -2.92 1.05
C SER A 118 8.53 -4.28 0.46
N TRP A 119 7.63 -5.27 0.52
CA TRP A 119 7.90 -6.58 -0.05
C TRP A 119 8.03 -6.53 -1.58
N THR A 120 7.13 -5.81 -2.25
CA THR A 120 7.21 -5.58 -3.70
C THR A 120 8.53 -4.88 -4.08
N LEU A 121 8.90 -3.82 -3.35
CA LEU A 121 10.16 -3.10 -3.53
C LEU A 121 11.37 -4.04 -3.39
N ALA A 122 11.45 -4.78 -2.28
CA ALA A 122 12.55 -5.71 -2.04
C ALA A 122 12.64 -6.78 -3.13
N ARG A 123 11.51 -7.32 -3.59
CA ARG A 123 11.49 -8.30 -4.68
C ARG A 123 12.02 -7.73 -5.99
N LEU A 124 11.57 -6.53 -6.38
CA LEU A 124 12.08 -5.86 -7.58
C LEU A 124 13.58 -5.62 -7.50
N ALA A 125 14.07 -5.18 -6.34
CA ALA A 125 15.50 -4.99 -6.11
C ALA A 125 16.28 -6.30 -6.24
N LEU A 126 15.79 -7.42 -5.66
CA LEU A 126 16.42 -8.74 -5.78
C LEU A 126 16.43 -9.26 -7.21
N GLU A 127 15.34 -9.09 -7.95
CA GLU A 127 15.26 -9.49 -9.36
C GLU A 127 16.30 -8.77 -10.22
N GLN A 128 16.75 -7.58 -9.80
CA GLN A 128 17.81 -6.81 -10.45
C GLN A 128 19.20 -6.98 -9.79
N GLY A 129 19.33 -7.90 -8.82
CA GLY A 129 20.59 -8.13 -8.10
C GLY A 129 21.03 -6.98 -7.17
N ARG A 130 20.13 -6.03 -6.88
CA ARG A 130 20.39 -4.87 -6.00
C ARG A 130 20.24 -5.25 -4.53
N PHE A 131 21.18 -6.04 -4.01
CA PHE A 131 21.18 -6.48 -2.61
C PHE A 131 21.33 -5.32 -1.62
N ASP A 132 22.06 -4.27 -2.02
CA ASP A 132 22.24 -3.02 -1.30
C ASP A 132 20.91 -2.33 -0.96
N LEU A 133 19.93 -2.43 -1.86
CA LEU A 133 18.58 -1.91 -1.64
C LEU A 133 17.64 -2.96 -1.02
N ALA A 134 17.71 -4.21 -1.48
CA ALA A 134 16.78 -5.25 -1.04
C ALA A 134 16.93 -5.60 0.44
N VAL A 135 18.17 -5.76 0.92
CA VAL A 135 18.45 -6.25 2.28
C VAL A 135 17.90 -5.29 3.34
N PRO A 136 18.19 -3.97 3.33
CA PRO A 136 17.66 -3.05 4.33
C PRO A 136 16.12 -3.05 4.38
N VAL A 137 15.46 -3.10 3.23
CA VAL A 137 13.99 -3.13 3.15
C VAL A 137 13.42 -4.42 3.76
N LEU A 138 14.10 -5.56 3.54
CA LEU A 138 13.71 -6.83 4.14
C LEU A 138 13.96 -6.86 5.65
N GLU A 139 15.05 -6.27 6.13
CA GLU A 139 15.35 -6.16 7.56
C GLU A 139 14.30 -5.28 8.27
N GLU A 140 13.96 -4.12 7.69
CA GLU A 140 12.87 -3.28 8.20
C GLU A 140 11.55 -4.04 8.24
N LEU A 141 11.22 -4.81 7.20
CA LEU A 141 10.02 -5.66 7.19
C LEU A 141 9.97 -6.61 8.38
N VAL A 142 11.09 -7.25 8.71
CA VAL A 142 11.17 -8.19 9.83
C VAL A 142 10.97 -7.48 11.17
N VAL A 143 11.63 -6.33 11.35
CA VAL A 143 11.67 -5.60 12.62
C VAL A 143 10.39 -4.79 12.88
N LYS A 144 9.93 -4.02 11.88
CA LYS A 144 8.82 -3.06 12.02
C LYS A 144 7.45 -3.70 11.88
N TYR A 145 7.36 -4.79 11.11
CA TYR A 145 6.09 -5.48 10.84
C TYR A 145 6.13 -6.97 11.23
N PRO A 146 6.53 -7.31 12.47
CA PRO A 146 6.84 -8.69 12.85
C PRO A 146 5.63 -9.64 12.83
N ARG A 147 4.41 -9.10 12.73
CA ARG A 147 3.16 -9.87 12.60
C ARG A 147 2.67 -10.05 11.16
N SER A 148 3.31 -9.39 10.20
CA SER A 148 2.94 -9.53 8.79
C SER A 148 3.45 -10.86 8.25
N GLY A 149 2.65 -11.54 7.42
CA GLY A 149 3.15 -12.69 6.65
C GLY A 149 4.38 -12.33 5.80
N ARG A 150 4.49 -11.07 5.36
CA ARG A 150 5.66 -10.56 4.63
C ARG A 150 6.93 -10.49 5.49
N SER A 151 6.82 -10.34 6.80
CA SER A 151 7.98 -10.41 7.71
C SER A 151 8.59 -11.82 7.74
N TYR A 152 7.74 -12.86 7.83
CA TYR A 152 8.21 -14.24 7.77
C TYR A 152 8.87 -14.57 6.41
N GLU A 153 8.24 -14.15 5.30
CA GLU A 153 8.82 -14.29 3.96
C GLU A 153 10.15 -13.54 3.83
N ALA A 154 10.21 -12.30 4.33
CA ALA A 154 11.42 -11.48 4.31
C ALA A 154 12.58 -12.13 5.05
N ARG A 155 12.34 -12.65 6.26
CA ARG A 155 13.37 -13.37 7.01
C ARG A 155 13.89 -14.59 6.27
N ARG A 156 13.01 -15.38 5.64
CA ARG A 156 13.42 -16.55 4.85
C ARG A 156 14.31 -16.15 3.68
N VAL A 157 13.98 -15.04 3.01
CA VAL A 157 14.82 -14.50 1.93
C VAL A 157 16.16 -14.02 2.46
N LEU A 158 16.20 -13.29 3.58
CA LEU A 158 17.45 -12.86 4.22
C LEU A 158 18.35 -14.06 4.60
N LEU A 159 17.79 -15.12 5.20
CA LEU A 159 18.54 -16.34 5.51
C LEU A 159 19.11 -17.02 4.27
N ARG A 160 18.36 -16.99 3.16
CA ARG A 160 18.84 -17.53 1.88
C ARG A 160 19.99 -16.68 1.33
N ILE A 161 19.83 -15.35 1.27
CA ILE A 161 20.87 -14.44 0.80
C ILE A 161 22.14 -14.59 1.64
N ALA A 162 22.03 -14.66 2.97
CA ALA A 162 23.19 -14.84 3.85
C ALA A 162 23.96 -16.14 3.56
N ARG A 163 23.26 -17.21 3.17
CA ARG A 163 23.87 -18.51 2.82
C ARG A 163 24.50 -18.49 1.44
N GLU A 164 23.83 -17.90 0.45
CA GLU A 164 24.27 -17.86 -0.95
C GLU A 164 25.36 -16.80 -1.18
N HIS A 165 25.37 -15.74 -0.37
CA HIS A 165 26.27 -14.59 -0.48
C HIS A 165 26.95 -14.29 0.87
N PRO A 166 27.77 -15.19 1.43
CA PRO A 166 28.38 -15.02 2.76
C PRO A 166 29.27 -13.79 2.88
N ARG A 167 29.80 -13.28 1.76
CA ARG A 167 30.61 -12.05 1.71
C ARG A 167 29.82 -10.77 2.04
N LEU A 168 28.49 -10.83 2.00
CA LEU A 168 27.64 -9.69 2.40
C LEU A 168 27.55 -9.57 3.93
N GLU A 169 28.02 -10.57 4.70
CA GLU A 169 28.07 -10.56 6.16
C GLU A 169 26.74 -10.16 6.84
N LEU A 170 25.63 -10.60 6.24
CA LEU A 170 24.28 -10.21 6.66
C LEU A 170 23.93 -10.72 8.05
N ARG A 171 23.36 -9.83 8.87
CA ARG A 171 22.77 -10.19 10.17
C ARG A 171 21.27 -10.29 10.03
N VAL A 172 20.76 -11.52 10.01
CA VAL A 172 19.32 -11.73 9.85
C VAL A 172 18.60 -11.50 11.18
N PRO A 173 17.66 -10.55 11.28
CA PRO A 173 16.92 -10.31 12.51
C PRO A 173 16.06 -11.53 12.89
N ASP A 174 15.91 -11.78 14.18
CA ASP A 174 14.98 -12.79 14.67
C ASP A 174 13.53 -12.31 14.58
N LEU A 175 12.61 -13.27 14.39
CA LEU A 175 11.20 -12.96 14.51
C LEU A 175 10.88 -12.71 15.98
N VAL A 176 10.13 -11.66 16.24
CA VAL A 176 9.59 -11.42 17.57
C VAL A 176 8.65 -12.56 17.91
N GLU A 177 8.99 -13.36 18.92
CA GLU A 177 8.11 -14.40 19.43
C GLU A 177 6.89 -13.74 20.09
N PHE A 178 5.77 -13.77 19.39
CA PHE A 178 4.50 -13.46 20.01
C PHE A 178 4.03 -14.68 20.77
N LYS A 179 4.21 -14.66 22.08
CA LYS A 179 3.41 -15.50 22.97
C LYS A 179 1.96 -15.06 22.77
N THR A 180 1.21 -15.80 21.95
CA THR A 180 -0.24 -15.77 22.05
C THR A 180 -0.52 -16.00 23.52
N PRO A 181 -1.24 -15.11 24.23
CA PRO A 181 -1.73 -15.48 25.53
C PRO A 181 -2.45 -16.80 25.27
N ARG A 182 -1.91 -17.90 25.83
CA ARG A 182 -2.69 -19.13 25.89
C ARG A 182 -4.03 -18.66 26.45
N ALA A 183 -5.12 -19.16 25.88
CA ALA A 183 -6.41 -19.09 26.54
C ALA A 183 -6.28 -19.86 27.86
N SER A 184 -5.55 -19.32 28.82
CA SER A 184 -5.43 -19.82 30.16
C SER A 184 -6.77 -19.53 30.79
N GLU A 185 -7.61 -20.57 30.81
CA GLU A 185 -7.93 -21.17 32.09
C GLU A 185 -8.37 -20.13 33.12
N GLY A 186 -9.57 -19.56 32.94
CA GLY A 186 -10.09 -18.59 33.91
C GLY A 186 -11.32 -17.79 33.52
N SER A 187 -11.80 -17.83 32.27
CA SER A 187 -13.11 -17.23 31.95
C SER A 187 -14.25 -18.20 32.28
N THR A 188 -14.41 -18.53 33.55
CA THR A 188 -15.73 -18.86 34.12
C THR A 188 -16.50 -17.55 34.30
N GLY A 189 -16.73 -16.83 33.21
CA GLY A 189 -17.76 -15.79 33.21
C GLY A 189 -19.11 -16.49 33.40
N PRO A 190 -20.01 -15.97 34.25
CA PRO A 190 -21.32 -16.57 34.44
C PRO A 190 -22.00 -16.70 33.08
N ALA A 191 -22.61 -17.87 32.84
CA ALA A 191 -23.38 -18.12 31.63
C ALA A 191 -24.39 -16.97 31.44
N PRO A 192 -24.51 -16.38 30.24
CA PRO A 192 -25.54 -15.39 30.00
C PRO A 192 -26.89 -16.02 30.32
N ASP A 193 -27.65 -15.39 31.22
CA ASP A 193 -29.01 -15.80 31.55
C ASP A 193 -29.80 -15.90 30.25
N ARG A 194 -30.22 -17.13 29.93
CA ARG A 194 -31.17 -17.38 28.86
C ARG A 194 -32.48 -16.73 29.27
N VAL A 195 -32.70 -15.51 28.82
CA VAL A 195 -34.02 -14.87 28.88
C VAL A 195 -34.96 -15.76 28.08
N ALA A 196 -35.83 -16.46 28.80
CA ALA A 196 -36.87 -17.30 28.23
C ALA A 196 -37.80 -16.40 27.41
N ALA A 197 -37.79 -16.61 26.09
CA ALA A 197 -38.84 -16.14 25.21
C ALA A 197 -40.11 -16.97 25.48
N GLY A 198 -40.82 -16.60 26.55
CA GLY A 198 -42.20 -16.99 26.78
C GLY A 198 -43.10 -15.88 26.24
N GLY A 199 -43.90 -16.18 25.23
CA GLY A 199 -44.81 -15.22 24.63
C GLY A 199 -45.59 -15.83 23.48
N THR A 200 -46.35 -16.87 23.79
CA THR A 200 -47.43 -17.41 22.97
C THR A 200 -48.74 -16.70 23.29
N GLU A 201 -49.60 -16.64 22.26
CA GLU A 201 -51.06 -16.40 22.24
C GLU A 201 -51.59 -14.96 22.16
N PRO A 202 -52.79 -14.74 21.57
CA PRO A 202 -53.57 -15.57 20.63
C PRO A 202 -53.75 -14.95 19.23
#